data_AF-A0A5E4AD07-F1
#
_entry.id   AF-A0A5E4AD07-F1
#
_cell.length_a   1.000
_cell.length_b   1.000
_cell.length_c   1.000
_cell.angle_alpha   90.00
_cell.angle_beta   90.00
_cell.angle_gamma   90.00
#
_symmetry.space_group_name_H-M   'P 1'
#
loop_
_entity.id
_entity.type
_entity.pdbx_description
1 polymer ?
#
loop_
_entity_poly.entity_id
_entity_poly.type
_entity_poly.pdbx_seq_one_letter_code
_entity_poly.pdbx_strand_id
1 'polypeptide(L)'
;MASSSVCTTVLPSVVLTSLQPCSSDRAEQLLHVPVVSSVPRKKESWTLVQHRHICRRKDLPRMVSHPELKQLFCTADAVCFDVDSTVIREEGIDELARFCGVEDAVSEMTRRAMGGAVPFRAALTERLALIQPSREQVQRLLAEHPPHLTPGIRELVSRLQERNVQVFLISGGFRSIVEHVAAKLNIPAANVFANRLKFYFNGEYAGFDETQPTADSGGKGKVIKFLKEKFHFKKIIMIGDGATDMEACPPADVFIGFGGNVIRQQVKDNARWYITDFVELLGDLEE
;
A
#
# COMPACT_ATOMS: atom_id res chain seq x y z
N MET A 1 -43.42 -45.01 -7.45
CA MET A 1 -44.18 -45.33 -6.21
C MET A 1 -43.45 -44.62 -5.08
N ALA A 2 -43.95 -43.70 -4.26
CA ALA A 2 -45.22 -43.00 -4.03
C ALA A 2 -44.82 -41.64 -3.38
N SER A 3 -45.24 -40.48 -3.89
CA SER A 3 -46.39 -39.64 -3.50
C SER A 3 -46.24 -38.76 -2.23
N SER A 4 -46.33 -37.44 -2.45
CA SER A 4 -46.99 -36.36 -1.65
C SER A 4 -46.55 -36.11 -0.19
N SER A 5 -46.52 -34.88 0.36
CA SER A 5 -47.43 -33.75 0.17
C SER A 5 -46.82 -32.38 0.55
N VAL A 6 -47.35 -31.35 -0.09
CA VAL A 6 -47.16 -29.90 0.10
C VAL A 6 -47.84 -29.41 1.38
N CYS A 7 -47.29 -28.38 2.04
CA CYS A 7 -48.05 -27.54 2.97
C CYS A 7 -47.76 -26.06 2.72
N THR A 8 -48.77 -25.38 2.18
CA THR A 8 -48.86 -23.94 1.95
C THR A 8 -49.48 -23.29 3.18
N THR A 9 -49.01 -22.13 3.61
CA THR A 9 -49.82 -21.25 4.47
C THR A 9 -49.57 -19.78 4.13
N VAL A 10 -50.67 -19.05 4.08
CA VAL A 10 -50.89 -17.71 3.53
C VAL A 10 -50.83 -16.64 4.63
N LEU A 11 -50.52 -15.40 4.21
CA LEU A 11 -50.39 -14.11 4.90
C LEU A 11 -51.59 -13.70 5.81
N PRO A 12 -51.45 -12.58 6.55
CA PRO A 12 -52.15 -11.40 6.05
C PRO A 12 -51.34 -10.09 6.04
N SER A 13 -51.77 -9.22 5.12
CA SER A 13 -51.33 -7.85 4.83
C SER A 13 -51.72 -6.83 5.90
N VAL A 14 -50.93 -5.77 6.06
CA VAL A 14 -51.40 -4.46 6.53
C VAL A 14 -50.82 -3.37 5.62
N VAL A 15 -51.67 -2.39 5.31
CA VAL A 15 -51.61 -1.42 4.23
C VAL A 15 -51.59 0.00 4.81
N LEU A 16 -50.90 0.92 4.10
CA LEU A 16 -50.96 2.40 4.15
C LEU A 16 -50.41 3.06 5.44
N THR A 17 -49.65 4.18 5.39
CA THR A 17 -49.95 5.41 4.64
C THR A 17 -48.68 6.22 4.31
N SER A 18 -48.70 6.81 3.11
CA SER A 18 -47.85 7.89 2.60
C SER A 18 -48.04 9.21 3.35
N LEU A 19 -46.97 10.02 3.54
CA LEU A 19 -47.06 11.48 3.65
C LEU A 19 -45.70 12.14 3.29
N GLN A 20 -45.70 12.90 2.20
CA GLN A 20 -44.83 14.04 1.87
C GLN A 20 -45.78 15.22 1.54
N PRO A 21 -45.32 16.46 1.26
CA PRO A 21 -44.29 17.31 1.90
C PRO A 21 -44.84 18.75 2.15
N CYS A 22 -44.07 19.64 2.81
CA CYS A 22 -44.15 21.12 2.77
C CYS A 22 -43.26 21.70 3.88
N SER A 23 -42.74 22.93 3.91
CA SER A 23 -42.33 23.97 2.96
C SER A 23 -41.84 25.14 3.83
N SER A 24 -40.88 25.92 3.31
CA SER A 24 -40.66 27.36 3.56
C SER A 24 -40.41 27.94 4.97
N ASP A 25 -39.31 28.71 5.02
CA ASP A 25 -39.17 30.08 5.54
C ASP A 25 -38.71 30.40 6.98
N ARG A 26 -37.54 31.06 7.02
CA ARG A 26 -37.10 32.27 7.74
C ARG A 26 -37.54 32.46 9.21
N ALA A 27 -36.56 32.71 10.09
CA ALA A 27 -36.20 34.08 10.52
C ALA A 27 -35.10 34.07 11.60
N GLU A 28 -34.23 35.07 11.51
CA GLU A 28 -33.19 35.47 12.45
C GLU A 28 -33.74 35.72 13.86
N GLN A 29 -32.99 35.32 14.89
CA GLN A 29 -33.06 35.96 16.21
C GLN A 29 -31.66 36.19 16.77
N LEU A 30 -31.27 37.47 16.69
CA LEU A 30 -30.23 38.13 17.47
C LEU A 30 -30.58 38.04 18.97
N LEU A 31 -29.63 37.61 19.80
CA LEU A 31 -29.67 37.88 21.24
C LEU A 31 -28.37 38.55 21.69
N HIS A 32 -28.57 39.76 22.19
CA HIS A 32 -27.67 40.61 22.97
C HIS A 32 -26.93 39.83 24.07
N VAL A 33 -25.64 40.12 24.22
CA VAL A 33 -24.87 39.83 25.44
C VAL A 33 -24.37 41.16 26.01
N PRO A 34 -24.64 41.49 27.29
CA PRO A 34 -24.32 42.80 27.85
C PRO A 34 -22.84 42.91 28.25
N VAL A 35 -22.33 44.13 28.07
CA VAL A 35 -21.02 44.60 28.51
C VAL A 35 -21.03 44.79 30.02
N VAL A 36 -20.05 44.22 30.73
CA VAL A 36 -19.69 44.61 32.10
C VAL A 36 -18.21 44.93 32.15
N SER A 37 -17.93 46.06 32.78
CA SER A 37 -16.68 46.81 32.84
C SER A 37 -15.71 46.33 33.94
N SER A 38 -14.43 46.58 33.64
CA SER A 38 -13.34 47.07 34.50
C SER A 38 -12.57 46.11 35.44
N VAL A 39 -11.40 46.61 35.86
CA VAL A 39 -10.32 46.12 36.76
C VAL A 39 -9.14 45.34 36.07
N PRO A 40 -7.89 45.38 36.59
CA PRO A 40 -6.82 46.30 36.15
C PRO A 40 -5.55 45.59 35.59
N ARG A 41 -4.75 46.30 34.79
CA ARG A 41 -3.44 45.79 34.30
C ARG A 41 -2.38 45.78 35.41
N LYS A 42 -1.99 44.59 35.86
CA LYS A 42 -0.70 44.35 36.52
C LYS A 42 0.32 43.86 35.49
N LYS A 43 1.47 44.56 35.43
CA LYS A 43 2.67 44.13 34.72
C LYS A 43 3.33 43.03 35.54
N GLU A 44 3.42 41.82 35.01
CA GLU A 44 4.29 40.78 35.54
C GLU A 44 5.29 40.37 34.47
N SER A 45 6.55 40.58 34.83
CA SER A 45 7.76 40.20 34.15
C SER A 45 7.88 38.67 34.20
N TRP A 46 7.74 38.02 33.06
CA TRP A 46 8.05 36.61 32.92
C TRP A 46 9.49 36.44 32.46
N THR A 47 10.32 36.00 33.39
CA THR A 47 11.65 35.45 33.16
C THR A 47 11.57 34.31 32.14
N LEU A 48 12.34 34.44 31.06
CA LEU A 48 12.55 33.40 30.05
C LEU A 48 13.23 32.19 30.70
N VAL A 49 12.46 31.16 31.05
CA VAL A 49 12.99 29.82 31.25
C VAL A 49 13.27 29.25 29.86
N GLN A 50 14.53 29.29 29.45
CA GLN A 50 15.00 28.60 28.25
C GLN A 50 14.90 27.08 28.49
N HIS A 51 13.77 26.48 28.11
CA HIS A 51 13.77 25.07 27.78
C HIS A 51 14.53 24.88 26.47
N ARG A 52 15.76 24.37 26.59
CA ARG A 52 16.54 23.80 25.48
C ARG A 52 15.73 22.64 24.87
N HIS A 53 14.84 22.96 23.94
CA HIS A 53 14.45 21.99 22.92
C HIS A 53 15.70 21.73 22.09
N ILE A 54 16.27 20.53 22.28
CA ILE A 54 17.24 19.95 21.34
C ILE A 54 16.48 19.77 20.03
N CYS A 55 16.55 20.78 19.15
CA CYS A 55 16.24 20.61 17.74
C CYS A 55 17.18 19.53 17.21
N ARG A 56 16.69 18.29 17.07
CA ARG A 56 17.33 17.31 16.20
C ARG A 56 17.41 17.97 14.82
N ARG A 57 18.65 18.17 14.34
CA ARG A 57 18.90 18.62 12.97
C ARG A 57 18.12 17.68 12.06
N LYS A 58 17.23 18.23 11.24
CA LYS A 58 16.75 17.53 10.05
C LYS A 58 17.96 17.38 9.15
N ASP A 59 18.50 16.17 9.07
CA ASP A 59 19.52 15.86 8.07
C ASP A 59 18.87 16.07 6.70
N LEU A 60 19.40 17.04 5.93
CA LEU A 60 19.00 17.23 4.54
C LEU A 60 19.33 15.95 3.74
N PRO A 61 18.57 15.65 2.67
CA PRO A 61 18.90 14.54 1.77
C PRO A 61 20.31 14.74 1.21
N ARG A 62 21.25 13.91 1.67
CA ARG A 62 22.61 13.88 1.13
C ARG A 62 22.58 13.02 -0.13
N MET A 63 23.14 13.53 -1.23
CA MET A 63 23.56 12.65 -2.32
C MET A 63 24.53 11.62 -1.73
N VAL A 64 24.10 10.37 -1.81
CA VAL A 64 24.75 9.24 -1.16
C VAL A 64 26.09 8.94 -1.84
N SER A 65 27.10 8.58 -1.04
CA SER A 65 28.31 7.98 -1.58
C SER A 65 28.12 6.46 -1.69
N HIS A 66 28.45 5.90 -2.86
CA HIS A 66 28.51 4.46 -3.15
C HIS A 66 29.00 3.57 -1.97
N PRO A 67 30.08 3.94 -1.24
CA PRO A 67 30.60 3.13 -0.14
C PRO A 67 29.60 2.86 1.00
N GLU A 68 28.70 3.79 1.30
CA GLU A 68 27.73 3.59 2.38
C GLU A 68 26.64 2.57 1.98
N LEU A 69 26.17 2.60 0.73
CA LEU A 69 25.23 1.61 0.19
C LEU A 69 25.86 0.22 0.09
N LYS A 70 27.09 0.11 -0.40
CA LYS A 70 27.87 -1.16 -0.37
C LYS A 70 27.89 -1.77 1.02
N GLN A 71 28.22 -1.00 2.05
CA GLN A 71 28.25 -1.50 3.42
C GLN A 71 26.85 -1.93 3.93
N LEU A 72 25.79 -1.26 3.46
CA LEU A 72 24.42 -1.64 3.81
C LEU A 72 24.07 -3.03 3.31
N PHE A 73 24.32 -3.31 2.04
CA PHE A 73 24.03 -4.59 1.42
C PHE A 73 24.96 -5.71 1.91
N CYS A 74 26.23 -5.42 2.19
CA CYS A 74 27.17 -6.41 2.74
C CYS A 74 26.76 -6.98 4.10
N THR A 75 25.90 -6.28 4.84
CA THR A 75 25.48 -6.67 6.20
C THR A 75 23.99 -7.02 6.28
N ALA A 76 23.27 -7.03 5.16
CA ALA A 76 21.85 -7.33 5.13
C ALA A 76 21.62 -8.85 5.21
N ASP A 77 20.73 -9.28 6.10
CA ASP A 77 20.30 -10.68 6.16
C ASP A 77 19.14 -10.93 5.18
N ALA A 78 18.28 -9.92 4.99
CA ALA A 78 17.14 -9.97 4.10
C ALA A 78 16.89 -8.63 3.38
N VAL A 79 16.37 -8.73 2.15
CA VAL A 79 15.90 -7.59 1.37
C VAL A 79 14.45 -7.84 0.96
N CYS A 80 13.57 -6.92 1.32
CA CYS A 80 12.18 -6.91 0.92
C CYS A 80 11.99 -5.89 -0.20
N PHE A 81 11.39 -6.31 -1.30
CA PHE A 81 11.02 -5.43 -2.41
C PHE A 81 9.51 -5.23 -2.46
N ASP A 82 9.10 -4.00 -2.71
CA ASP A 82 7.81 -3.74 -3.35
C ASP A 82 7.78 -4.32 -4.75
N VAL A 83 6.57 -4.55 -5.28
CA VAL A 83 6.40 -5.13 -6.61
C VAL A 83 5.98 -4.08 -7.61
N ASP A 84 4.79 -3.51 -7.43
CA ASP A 84 4.21 -2.53 -8.32
C ASP A 84 5.09 -1.27 -8.36
N SER A 85 5.32 -0.71 -9.55
CA SER A 85 6.23 0.44 -9.77
C SER A 85 7.69 0.27 -9.27
N THR A 86 8.08 -0.91 -8.77
CA THR A 86 9.42 -1.20 -8.22
C THR A 86 10.07 -2.40 -8.93
N VAL A 87 9.67 -3.63 -8.63
CA VAL A 87 10.20 -4.84 -9.31
C VAL A 87 9.65 -4.95 -10.73
N ILE A 88 8.42 -4.50 -10.94
CA ILE A 88 7.79 -4.38 -12.26
C ILE A 88 7.53 -2.91 -12.58
N ARG A 89 7.37 -2.62 -13.88
CA ARG A 89 7.14 -1.24 -14.35
C ARG A 89 5.71 -0.79 -14.14
N GLU A 90 4.78 -1.73 -14.17
CA GLU A 90 3.35 -1.49 -14.09
C GLU A 90 2.79 -1.56 -12.66
N GLU A 91 1.55 -1.10 -12.51
CA GLU A 91 0.72 -1.33 -11.34
C GLU A 91 -0.23 -2.51 -11.64
N GLY A 92 -0.09 -3.64 -10.92
CA GLY A 92 -0.78 -4.88 -11.26
C GLY A 92 -2.31 -4.79 -11.25
N ILE A 93 -2.88 -3.90 -10.44
CA ILE A 93 -4.33 -3.65 -10.42
C ILE A 93 -4.80 -2.82 -11.62
N ASP A 94 -3.97 -1.92 -12.12
CA ASP A 94 -4.30 -1.07 -13.28
C ASP A 94 -4.24 -1.91 -14.56
N GLU A 95 -3.25 -2.80 -14.68
CA GLU A 95 -3.20 -3.78 -15.77
C GLU A 95 -4.42 -4.72 -15.76
N LEU A 96 -4.86 -5.14 -14.57
CA LEU A 96 -6.07 -5.95 -14.44
C LEU A 96 -7.34 -5.17 -14.81
N ALA A 97 -7.42 -3.90 -14.42
CA ALA A 97 -8.54 -3.02 -14.80
C ALA A 97 -8.60 -2.80 -16.31
N ARG A 98 -7.45 -2.56 -16.96
CA ARG A 98 -7.34 -2.44 -18.42
C ARG A 98 -7.75 -3.73 -19.11
N PHE A 99 -7.26 -4.86 -18.64
CA PHE A 99 -7.61 -6.16 -19.21
C PHE A 99 -9.11 -6.50 -19.08
N CYS A 100 -9.76 -6.05 -18.00
CA CYS A 100 -11.21 -6.14 -17.82
C CYS A 100 -12.00 -5.05 -18.57
N GLY A 101 -11.34 -4.08 -19.22
CA GLY A 101 -12.00 -3.01 -19.96
C GLY A 101 -12.64 -1.92 -19.10
N VAL A 102 -12.18 -1.72 -17.86
CA VAL A 102 -12.74 -0.75 -16.90
C VAL A 102 -11.71 0.25 -16.37
N GLU A 103 -10.59 0.45 -17.09
CA GLU A 103 -9.51 1.35 -16.67
C GLU A 103 -9.97 2.77 -16.37
N ASP A 104 -10.84 3.34 -17.21
CA ASP A 104 -11.36 4.70 -17.06
C ASP A 104 -12.17 4.85 -15.75
N ALA A 105 -13.00 3.86 -15.44
CA ALA A 105 -13.83 3.87 -14.23
C ALA A 105 -12.97 3.77 -12.96
N VAL A 106 -11.93 2.92 -12.99
CA VAL A 106 -10.98 2.73 -11.89
C VAL A 106 -10.10 3.98 -11.70
N SER A 107 -9.63 4.59 -12.80
CA SER A 107 -8.84 5.82 -12.78
C SER A 107 -9.64 6.99 -12.23
N GLU A 108 -10.88 7.17 -12.68
CA GLU A 108 -11.76 8.23 -12.19
C GLU A 108 -12.11 8.04 -10.71
N MET A 109 -12.32 6.81 -10.25
CA MET A 109 -12.52 6.56 -8.83
C MET A 109 -11.26 6.87 -8.01
N THR A 110 -10.09 6.43 -8.48
CA THR A 110 -8.81 6.70 -7.81
C THR A 110 -8.58 8.20 -7.69
N ARG A 111 -8.84 8.97 -8.75
CA ARG A 111 -8.74 10.44 -8.75
C ARG A 111 -9.67 11.10 -7.74
N ARG A 112 -10.89 10.60 -7.58
CA ARG A 112 -11.83 11.07 -6.54
C ARG A 112 -11.37 10.72 -5.12
N ALA A 113 -10.67 9.60 -4.94
CA ALA A 113 -10.14 9.16 -3.65
C ALA A 113 -8.82 9.86 -3.24
N MET A 114 -8.14 10.55 -4.16
CA MET A 114 -6.83 11.23 -3.94
C MET A 114 -6.85 12.42 -2.96
N GLY A 115 -7.94 12.63 -2.22
CA GLY A 115 -8.01 13.54 -1.06
C GLY A 115 -7.36 13.01 0.23
N GLY A 116 -6.71 11.83 0.19
CA GLY A 116 -5.93 11.30 1.32
C GLY A 116 -6.74 10.74 2.49
N ALA A 117 -8.06 10.57 2.33
CA ALA A 117 -8.96 10.17 3.42
C ALA A 117 -9.47 8.72 3.34
N VAL A 118 -9.20 7.99 2.26
CA VAL A 118 -9.74 6.62 2.08
C VAL A 118 -8.75 5.59 2.62
N PRO A 119 -9.14 4.75 3.61
CA PRO A 119 -8.31 3.65 4.07
C PRO A 119 -7.93 2.70 2.92
N PHE A 120 -6.72 2.16 2.93
CA PHE A 120 -6.21 1.31 1.84
C PHE A 120 -7.17 0.16 1.49
N ARG A 121 -7.70 -0.51 2.51
CA ARG A 121 -8.66 -1.61 2.33
C ARG A 121 -9.93 -1.16 1.61
N ALA A 122 -10.49 -0.02 1.99
CA ALA A 122 -11.69 0.52 1.36
C ALA A 122 -11.43 0.87 -0.11
N ALA A 123 -10.30 1.52 -0.40
CA ALA A 123 -9.90 1.83 -1.77
C ALA A 123 -9.67 0.56 -2.62
N LEU A 124 -9.11 -0.50 -2.04
CA LEU A 124 -8.96 -1.80 -2.71
C LEU A 124 -10.32 -2.46 -2.99
N THR A 125 -11.22 -2.46 -2.01
CA THR A 125 -12.58 -2.99 -2.16
C THR A 125 -13.34 -2.27 -3.27
N GLU A 126 -13.30 -0.94 -3.31
CA GLU A 126 -13.98 -0.15 -4.35
C GLU A 126 -13.41 -0.42 -5.75
N ARG A 127 -12.08 -0.50 -5.89
CA ARG A 127 -11.44 -0.82 -7.19
C ARG A 127 -11.87 -2.20 -7.67
N LEU A 128 -11.81 -3.20 -6.80
CA LEU A 128 -12.19 -4.56 -7.17
C LEU A 128 -13.70 -4.73 -7.41
N ALA A 129 -14.55 -3.92 -6.79
CA ALA A 129 -15.98 -3.90 -7.08
C ALA A 129 -16.29 -3.40 -8.49
N LEU A 130 -15.42 -2.55 -9.07
CA LEU A 130 -15.50 -2.12 -10.47
C LEU A 130 -14.88 -3.14 -11.42
N ILE A 131 -13.73 -3.72 -11.05
CA ILE A 131 -12.97 -4.63 -11.92
C ILE A 131 -13.64 -6.01 -12.04
N GLN A 132 -14.15 -6.55 -10.92
CA GLN A 132 -14.74 -7.89 -10.81
C GLN A 132 -14.01 -8.96 -11.64
N PRO A 133 -12.68 -9.11 -11.43
CA PRO A 133 -11.88 -9.96 -12.30
C PRO A 133 -12.28 -11.43 -12.13
N SER A 134 -12.54 -12.15 -13.21
CA SER A 134 -12.71 -13.59 -13.17
C SER A 134 -11.34 -14.29 -13.04
N ARG A 135 -11.35 -15.54 -12.55
CA ARG A 135 -10.14 -16.36 -12.46
C ARG A 135 -9.47 -16.54 -13.83
N GLU A 136 -10.29 -16.73 -14.87
CA GLU A 136 -9.80 -16.88 -16.24
C GLU A 136 -9.16 -15.58 -16.76
N GLN A 137 -9.76 -14.42 -16.47
CA GLN A 137 -9.18 -13.13 -16.86
C GLN A 137 -7.81 -12.92 -16.20
N VAL A 138 -7.66 -13.25 -14.91
CA VAL A 138 -6.36 -13.17 -14.23
C VAL A 138 -5.33 -14.10 -14.88
N GLN A 139 -5.73 -15.32 -15.26
CA GLN A 139 -4.84 -16.27 -15.94
C GLN A 139 -4.45 -15.78 -17.34
N ARG A 140 -5.40 -15.24 -18.11
CA ARG A 140 -5.16 -14.69 -19.44
C ARG A 140 -4.28 -13.45 -19.40
N LEU A 141 -4.49 -12.55 -18.44
CA LEU A 141 -3.59 -11.42 -18.20
C LEU A 141 -2.13 -11.89 -18.06
N LEU A 142 -1.88 -12.91 -17.23
CA LEU A 142 -0.52 -13.43 -17.01
C LEU A 142 0.08 -14.15 -18.21
N ALA A 143 -0.75 -14.70 -19.10
CA ALA A 143 -0.31 -15.41 -20.30
C ALA A 143 -0.08 -14.46 -21.48
N GLU A 144 -1.00 -13.53 -21.71
CA GLU A 144 -1.04 -12.64 -22.88
C GLU A 144 -0.29 -11.33 -22.62
N HIS A 145 -0.34 -10.81 -21.39
CA HIS A 145 0.22 -9.51 -21.00
C HIS A 145 0.97 -9.59 -19.67
N PRO A 146 2.04 -10.42 -19.57
CA PRO A 146 2.78 -10.55 -18.33
C PRO A 146 3.48 -9.23 -17.96
N PRO A 147 3.56 -8.86 -16.66
CA PRO A 147 4.26 -7.66 -16.23
C PRO A 147 5.73 -7.63 -16.64
N HIS A 148 6.24 -6.43 -16.94
CA HIS A 148 7.63 -6.22 -17.35
C HIS A 148 8.50 -5.98 -16.12
N LEU A 149 9.56 -6.77 -15.99
CA LEU A 149 10.56 -6.54 -14.94
C LEU A 149 11.29 -5.22 -15.18
N THR A 150 11.48 -4.46 -14.11
CA THR A 150 12.32 -3.27 -14.11
C THR A 150 13.77 -3.63 -14.49
N PRO A 151 14.44 -2.86 -15.35
CA PRO A 151 15.85 -3.12 -15.70
C PRO A 151 16.74 -3.29 -14.46
N GLY A 152 17.67 -4.24 -14.49
CA GLY A 152 18.59 -4.52 -13.38
C GLY A 152 18.03 -5.39 -12.24
N ILE A 153 16.70 -5.51 -12.05
CA ILE A 153 16.15 -6.25 -10.90
C ILE A 153 16.51 -7.74 -10.89
N ARG A 154 16.55 -8.36 -12.08
CA ARG A 154 16.91 -9.77 -12.24
C ARG A 154 18.32 -10.04 -11.74
N GLU A 155 19.26 -9.20 -12.15
CA GLU A 155 20.65 -9.33 -11.76
C GLU A 155 20.82 -9.02 -10.27
N LEU A 156 20.18 -7.96 -9.78
CA LEU A 156 20.22 -7.59 -8.37
C LEU A 156 19.74 -8.73 -7.46
N VAL A 157 18.59 -9.33 -7.78
CA VAL A 157 18.07 -10.48 -7.02
C VAL A 157 19.01 -11.68 -7.10
N SER A 158 19.57 -11.98 -8.27
CA SER A 158 20.56 -13.08 -8.42
C SER A 158 21.76 -12.86 -7.50
N ARG A 159 22.34 -11.66 -7.49
CA ARG A 159 23.50 -11.33 -6.65
C ARG A 159 23.20 -11.40 -5.16
N LEU A 160 22.01 -10.96 -4.75
CA LEU A 160 21.56 -11.09 -3.35
C LEU A 160 21.46 -12.57 -2.95
N GLN A 161 20.86 -13.40 -3.80
CA GLN A 161 20.70 -14.84 -3.56
C GLN A 161 22.06 -15.57 -3.55
N GLU A 162 22.97 -15.25 -4.46
CA GLU A 162 24.35 -15.77 -4.49
C GLU A 162 25.11 -15.47 -3.19
N ARG A 163 24.80 -14.35 -2.54
CA ARG A 163 25.34 -13.94 -1.24
C ARG A 163 24.55 -14.48 -0.04
N ASN A 164 23.62 -15.40 -0.26
CA ASN A 164 22.72 -15.98 0.75
C ASN A 164 21.80 -14.97 1.46
N VAL A 165 21.57 -13.80 0.87
CA VAL A 165 20.61 -12.82 1.38
C VAL A 165 19.20 -13.29 1.03
N GLN A 166 18.30 -13.30 2.03
CA GLN A 166 16.92 -13.72 1.82
C GLN A 166 16.13 -12.63 1.12
N VAL A 167 15.58 -12.94 -0.06
CA VAL A 167 14.81 -11.98 -0.86
C VAL A 167 13.32 -12.24 -0.70
N PHE A 168 12.56 -11.19 -0.38
CA PHE A 168 11.10 -11.23 -0.22
C PHE A 168 10.41 -10.22 -1.15
N LEU A 169 9.22 -10.58 -1.62
CA LEU A 169 8.31 -9.66 -2.29
C LEU A 169 7.13 -9.35 -1.38
N ILE A 170 6.88 -8.06 -1.11
CA ILE A 170 5.78 -7.59 -0.27
C ILE A 170 4.98 -6.54 -1.04
N SER A 171 3.76 -6.88 -1.46
CA SER A 171 2.96 -6.02 -2.35
C SER A 171 1.52 -5.88 -1.86
N GLY A 172 0.93 -4.71 -2.12
CA GLY A 172 -0.51 -4.48 -1.99
C GLY A 172 -1.35 -5.05 -3.14
N GLY A 173 -0.70 -5.55 -4.19
CA GLY A 173 -1.29 -6.25 -5.32
C GLY A 173 -1.65 -7.71 -5.02
N PHE A 174 -1.82 -8.51 -6.08
CA PHE A 174 -2.42 -9.85 -5.98
C PHE A 174 -1.39 -10.96 -6.09
N ARG A 175 -1.49 -11.94 -5.18
CA ARG A 175 -0.56 -13.07 -5.08
C ARG A 175 -0.39 -13.87 -6.36
N SER A 176 -1.44 -14.01 -7.18
CA SER A 176 -1.36 -14.66 -8.49
C SER A 176 -0.38 -13.95 -9.44
N ILE A 177 -0.36 -12.62 -9.44
CA ILE A 177 0.54 -11.80 -10.25
C ILE A 177 1.94 -11.80 -9.64
N VAL A 178 2.03 -11.59 -8.33
CA VAL A 178 3.32 -11.51 -7.63
C VAL A 178 4.07 -12.85 -7.66
N GLU A 179 3.38 -13.99 -7.55
CA GLU A 179 4.02 -15.31 -7.70
C GLU A 179 4.55 -15.54 -9.13
N HIS A 180 3.85 -15.04 -10.15
CA HIS A 180 4.36 -15.09 -11.54
C HIS A 180 5.64 -14.28 -11.69
N VAL A 181 5.70 -13.09 -11.08
CA VAL A 181 6.92 -12.25 -11.04
C VAL A 181 8.03 -12.94 -10.24
N ALA A 182 7.71 -13.49 -9.07
CA ALA A 182 8.65 -14.20 -8.20
C ALA A 182 9.31 -15.40 -8.91
N ALA A 183 8.52 -16.18 -9.66
CA ALA A 183 9.02 -17.31 -10.44
C ALA A 183 10.07 -16.89 -11.47
N LYS A 184 9.90 -15.72 -12.12
CA LYS A 184 10.90 -15.19 -13.06
C LYS A 184 12.21 -14.79 -12.38
N LEU A 185 12.20 -14.56 -11.06
CA LEU A 185 13.33 -14.10 -10.26
C LEU A 185 13.88 -15.21 -9.34
N ASN A 186 13.43 -16.45 -9.50
CA ASN A 186 13.78 -17.58 -8.63
C ASN A 186 13.48 -17.32 -7.14
N ILE A 187 12.49 -16.48 -6.83
CA ILE A 187 12.04 -16.23 -5.46
C ILE A 187 10.96 -17.26 -5.12
N PRO A 188 11.10 -18.05 -4.04
CA PRO A 188 10.12 -19.07 -3.69
C PRO A 188 8.79 -18.42 -3.27
N ALA A 189 7.67 -19.09 -3.56
CA ALA A 189 6.33 -18.64 -3.20
C ALA A 189 6.14 -18.39 -1.68
N ALA A 190 6.95 -19.03 -0.83
CA ALA A 190 6.98 -18.81 0.62
C ALA A 190 7.50 -17.41 1.02
N ASN A 191 8.25 -16.75 0.12
CA ASN A 191 8.79 -15.42 0.30
C ASN A 191 7.93 -14.32 -0.34
N VAL A 192 6.70 -14.67 -0.76
CA VAL A 192 5.74 -13.75 -1.39
C VAL A 192 4.59 -13.44 -0.43
N PHE A 193 4.47 -12.16 -0.07
CA PHE A 193 3.38 -11.62 0.73
C PHE A 193 2.57 -10.62 -0.11
N ALA A 194 1.32 -10.97 -0.39
CA ALA A 194 0.43 -10.18 -1.23
C ALA A 194 -1.04 -10.52 -0.94
N ASN A 195 -1.96 -9.67 -1.41
CA ASN A 195 -3.39 -9.90 -1.26
C ASN A 195 -3.85 -11.08 -2.10
N ARG A 196 -4.87 -11.81 -1.64
CA ARG A 196 -5.37 -13.01 -2.33
C ARG A 196 -6.79 -12.77 -2.83
N LEU A 197 -6.98 -12.82 -4.15
CA LEU A 197 -8.32 -12.83 -4.74
C LEU A 197 -9.03 -14.13 -4.40
N LYS A 198 -10.34 -14.04 -4.16
CA LYS A 198 -11.24 -15.16 -3.96
C LYS A 198 -12.13 -15.29 -5.19
N PHE A 199 -12.45 -16.52 -5.55
CA PHE A 199 -13.33 -16.82 -6.67
C PHE A 199 -14.37 -17.85 -6.23
N TYR A 200 -15.58 -17.72 -6.76
CA TYR A 200 -16.59 -18.78 -6.67
C TYR A 200 -16.17 -20.00 -7.50
N PHE A 201 -16.89 -21.11 -7.34
CA PHE A 201 -16.59 -22.35 -8.07
C PHE A 201 -16.68 -22.19 -9.60
N ASN A 202 -17.54 -21.30 -10.09
CA ASN A 202 -17.67 -20.93 -11.51
C ASN A 202 -16.55 -20.00 -12.01
N GLY A 203 -15.63 -19.57 -11.15
CA GLY A 203 -14.52 -18.67 -11.51
C GLY A 203 -14.85 -17.18 -11.42
N GLU A 204 -16.06 -16.79 -11.04
CA GLU A 204 -16.43 -15.38 -10.83
C GLU A 204 -15.78 -14.80 -9.57
N TYR A 205 -15.56 -13.48 -9.58
CA TYR A 205 -14.98 -12.75 -8.45
C TYR A 205 -15.84 -12.89 -7.18
N ALA A 206 -15.21 -13.26 -6.07
CA ALA A 206 -15.87 -13.48 -4.78
C ALA A 206 -15.25 -12.65 -3.63
N GLY A 207 -14.55 -11.57 -3.95
CA GLY A 207 -13.84 -10.75 -2.95
C GLY A 207 -12.35 -11.04 -2.88
N PHE A 208 -11.72 -10.63 -1.78
CA PHE A 208 -10.33 -10.94 -1.47
C PHE A 208 -10.17 -11.35 0.00
N ASP A 209 -9.00 -11.85 0.35
CA ASP A 209 -8.66 -12.21 1.72
C ASP A 209 -8.25 -10.99 2.55
N GLU A 210 -9.21 -10.45 3.28
CA GLU A 210 -9.03 -9.32 4.20
C GLU A 210 -8.20 -9.64 5.45
N THR A 211 -7.84 -10.91 5.68
CA THR A 211 -6.96 -11.29 6.80
C THR A 211 -5.48 -11.12 6.47
N GLN A 212 -5.14 -10.90 5.18
CA GLN A 212 -3.77 -10.64 4.77
C GLN A 212 -3.28 -9.30 5.35
N PRO A 213 -2.06 -9.24 5.93
CA PRO A 213 -1.52 -7.99 6.42
C PRO A 213 -1.48 -6.88 5.35
N THR A 214 -1.19 -7.27 4.10
CA THR A 214 -1.12 -6.40 2.92
C THR A 214 -2.47 -5.81 2.48
N ALA A 215 -3.58 -6.23 3.11
CA ALA A 215 -4.91 -5.66 2.88
C ALA A 215 -5.14 -4.38 3.70
N ASP A 216 -4.25 -4.06 4.64
CA ASP A 216 -4.35 -2.91 5.53
C ASP A 216 -3.26 -1.88 5.30
N SER A 217 -3.55 -0.64 5.68
CA SER A 217 -2.53 0.39 5.92
C SER A 217 -1.48 -0.11 6.94
N GLY A 218 -0.19 0.16 6.70
CA GLY A 218 0.90 -0.39 7.50
C GLY A 218 1.15 -1.88 7.29
N GLY A 219 0.49 -2.52 6.31
CA GLY A 219 0.59 -3.95 6.04
C GLY A 219 2.01 -4.44 5.78
N LYS A 220 2.80 -3.67 5.00
CA LYS A 220 4.20 -3.99 4.70
C LYS A 220 5.04 -4.04 5.97
N GLY A 221 4.86 -3.08 6.88
CA GLY A 221 5.50 -3.07 8.20
C GLY A 221 5.12 -4.28 9.07
N LYS A 222 3.84 -4.70 9.07
CA LYS A 222 3.39 -5.92 9.77
C LYS A 222 4.10 -7.17 9.23
N VAL A 223 4.27 -7.29 7.91
CA VAL A 223 5.00 -8.40 7.30
C VAL A 223 6.48 -8.40 7.72
N ILE A 224 7.15 -7.25 7.64
CA ILE A 224 8.57 -7.15 8.04
C ILE A 224 8.76 -7.48 9.52
N LYS A 225 7.83 -7.05 10.39
CA LYS A 225 7.82 -7.43 11.81
C LYS A 225 7.73 -8.94 11.98
N PHE A 226 6.80 -9.59 11.29
CA PHE A 226 6.66 -11.05 11.29
C PHE A 226 7.94 -11.76 10.81
N LEU A 227 8.59 -11.24 9.77
CA LEU A 227 9.86 -11.80 9.27
C LEU A 227 10.98 -11.71 10.32
N LYS A 228 11.10 -10.59 11.03
CA LYS A 228 12.04 -10.44 12.16
C LYS A 228 11.74 -11.42 13.28
N GLU A 229 10.48 -11.60 13.64
CA GLU A 229 10.07 -12.51 14.72
C GLU A 229 10.31 -13.98 14.35
N LYS A 230 10.00 -14.37 13.10
CA LYS A 230 10.09 -15.76 12.64
C LYS A 230 11.51 -16.21 12.31
N PHE A 231 12.30 -15.35 11.68
CA PHE A 231 13.62 -15.72 11.14
C PHE A 231 14.77 -15.05 11.90
N HIS A 232 14.49 -14.15 12.85
CA HIS A 232 15.49 -13.43 13.64
C HIS A 232 16.49 -12.64 12.80
N PHE A 233 16.07 -12.15 11.63
CA PHE A 233 16.87 -11.23 10.82
C PHE A 233 17.24 -9.99 11.63
N LYS A 234 18.53 -9.68 11.67
CA LYS A 234 19.08 -8.52 12.38
C LYS A 234 19.04 -7.27 11.51
N LYS A 235 19.19 -7.45 10.20
CA LYS A 235 19.15 -6.35 9.23
C LYS A 235 18.28 -6.67 8.02
N ILE A 236 17.12 -6.02 7.97
CA ILE A 236 16.20 -6.05 6.83
C ILE A 236 16.22 -4.70 6.12
N ILE A 237 16.43 -4.74 4.81
CA ILE A 237 16.29 -3.57 3.92
C ILE A 237 14.92 -3.65 3.23
N MET A 238 14.16 -2.55 3.24
CA MET A 238 12.96 -2.38 2.43
C MET A 238 13.28 -1.49 1.22
N ILE A 239 12.89 -1.92 0.02
CA ILE A 239 13.08 -1.17 -1.22
C ILE A 239 11.72 -1.00 -1.91
N GLY A 240 11.34 0.23 -2.22
CA GLY A 240 10.06 0.54 -2.87
C GLY A 240 9.92 2.01 -3.24
N ASP A 241 8.96 2.34 -4.10
CA ASP A 241 8.70 3.71 -4.57
C ASP A 241 7.67 4.46 -3.71
N GLY A 242 6.84 3.73 -2.96
CA GLY A 242 5.66 4.21 -2.26
C GLY A 242 5.88 4.76 -0.86
N ALA A 243 4.92 5.58 -0.39
CA ALA A 243 4.87 6.00 1.01
C ALA A 243 4.65 4.80 1.97
N THR A 244 3.94 3.76 1.51
CA THR A 244 3.72 2.51 2.25
C THR A 244 4.99 1.67 2.46
N ASP A 245 6.01 1.92 1.64
CA ASP A 245 7.31 1.25 1.72
C ASP A 245 8.21 1.98 2.68
N MET A 246 8.19 3.32 2.59
CA MET A 246 8.88 4.19 3.52
C MET A 246 8.35 4.05 4.95
N GLU A 247 7.02 3.91 5.14
CA GLU A 247 6.42 3.70 6.47
C GLU A 247 6.78 2.34 7.09
N ALA A 248 7.25 1.37 6.29
CA ALA A 248 7.68 0.07 6.78
C ALA A 248 9.07 0.11 7.45
N CYS A 249 9.70 1.28 7.52
CA CYS A 249 10.97 1.53 8.20
C CYS A 249 10.81 2.63 9.27
N PRO A 250 10.71 2.29 10.57
CA PRO A 250 10.72 0.93 11.16
C PRO A 250 9.42 0.13 10.88
N PRO A 251 9.43 -1.22 10.95
CA PRO A 251 10.42 -2.10 11.58
C PRO A 251 11.59 -2.56 10.72
N ALA A 252 11.62 -2.25 9.41
CA ALA A 252 12.83 -2.41 8.62
C ALA A 252 13.97 -1.57 9.22
N ASP A 253 15.21 -2.00 9.00
CA ASP A 253 16.39 -1.31 9.51
C ASP A 253 16.85 -0.20 8.55
N VAL A 254 16.53 -0.36 7.27
CA VAL A 254 16.84 0.59 6.20
C VAL A 254 15.69 0.62 5.20
N PHE A 255 15.37 1.81 4.71
CA PHE A 255 14.52 2.01 3.54
C PHE A 255 15.33 2.66 2.41
N ILE A 256 15.21 2.11 1.20
CA ILE A 256 15.75 2.68 -0.03
C ILE A 256 14.58 3.00 -0.96
N GLY A 257 14.37 4.29 -1.23
CA GLY A 257 13.37 4.74 -2.19
C GLY A 257 13.81 4.41 -3.62
N PHE A 258 12.89 3.89 -4.41
CA PHE A 258 13.12 3.60 -5.83
C PHE A 258 12.30 4.56 -6.71
N GLY A 259 12.93 5.15 -7.71
CA GLY A 259 12.32 6.13 -8.61
C GLY A 259 12.43 5.80 -10.09
N GLY A 260 12.84 4.59 -10.46
CA GLY A 260 13.13 4.25 -11.85
C GLY A 260 11.92 4.15 -12.75
N ASN A 261 10.75 3.81 -12.19
CA ASN A 261 9.48 3.78 -12.92
C ASN A 261 8.62 5.01 -12.60
N VAL A 262 8.44 5.32 -11.30
CA VAL A 262 7.64 6.45 -10.83
C VAL A 262 8.39 7.20 -9.73
N ILE A 263 8.59 8.51 -9.91
CA ILE A 263 9.15 9.36 -8.86
C ILE A 263 8.02 9.90 -7.99
N ARG A 264 7.93 9.42 -6.76
CA ARG A 264 7.04 10.00 -5.73
C ARG A 264 7.81 11.07 -4.95
N GLN A 265 7.46 12.34 -5.18
CA GLN A 265 8.19 13.48 -4.62
C GLN A 265 8.31 13.41 -3.08
N GLN A 266 7.24 13.02 -2.39
CA GLN A 266 7.27 12.83 -0.94
C GLN A 266 8.27 11.76 -0.50
N VAL A 267 8.44 10.67 -1.25
CA VAL A 267 9.41 9.63 -0.91
C VAL A 267 10.83 10.11 -1.23
N LYS A 268 11.05 10.71 -2.40
CA LYS A 268 12.34 11.27 -2.81
C LYS A 268 12.88 12.31 -1.82
N ASP A 269 12.01 13.18 -1.31
CA ASP A 269 12.42 14.27 -0.41
C ASP A 269 12.67 13.81 1.04
N ASN A 270 12.10 12.67 1.44
CA ASN A 270 12.14 12.21 2.84
C ASN A 270 12.93 10.91 3.04
N ALA A 271 13.22 10.15 1.99
CA ALA A 271 14.05 8.96 2.06
C ALA A 271 15.53 9.34 2.22
N ARG A 272 16.21 8.72 3.19
CA ARG A 272 17.66 8.88 3.36
C ARG A 272 18.44 8.31 2.15
N TRP A 273 17.95 7.19 1.62
CA TRP A 273 18.55 6.49 0.48
C TRP A 273 17.53 6.50 -0.64
N TYR A 274 17.93 6.92 -1.84
CA TYR A 274 17.06 6.99 -3.00
C TYR A 274 17.87 6.72 -4.26
N ILE A 275 17.36 5.85 -5.12
CA ILE A 275 17.99 5.46 -6.39
C ILE A 275 16.96 5.53 -7.51
N THR A 276 17.44 5.61 -8.74
CA THR A 276 16.58 5.60 -9.94
C THR A 276 16.88 4.45 -10.89
N ASP A 277 18.01 3.76 -10.69
CA ASP A 277 18.38 2.58 -11.46
C ASP A 277 18.89 1.49 -10.51
N PHE A 278 18.42 0.25 -10.68
CA PHE A 278 18.93 -0.88 -9.90
C PHE A 278 20.40 -1.18 -10.19
N VAL A 279 20.93 -0.74 -11.34
CA VAL A 279 22.35 -0.86 -11.67
C VAL A 279 23.23 -0.08 -10.68
N GLU A 280 22.72 1.01 -10.09
CA GLU A 280 23.42 1.74 -9.02
C GLU A 280 23.73 0.84 -7.82
N LEU A 281 22.87 -0.16 -7.55
CA LEU A 281 23.09 -1.13 -6.46
C LEU A 281 23.99 -2.30 -6.87
N LEU A 282 24.16 -2.55 -8.17
CA LEU A 282 24.99 -3.67 -8.65
C LEU A 282 26.48 -3.39 -8.47
N GLY A 283 26.94 -2.18 -8.79
CA GLY A 283 28.33 -1.78 -8.57
C GLY A 283 28.76 -1.83 -7.09
N ASP A 284 27.79 -1.78 -6.19
CA ASP A 284 28.00 -1.95 -4.74
C ASP A 284 28.05 -3.42 -4.29
N LEU A 285 27.55 -4.34 -5.10
CA LEU A 285 27.53 -5.76 -4.81
C LEU A 285 28.72 -6.51 -5.42
N GLU A 286 29.42 -5.92 -6.39
CA GLU A 286 30.69 -6.41 -6.93
C GLU A 286 31.81 -6.28 -5.87
N GLU A 287 32.66 -7.31 -5.76
CA GLU A 287 33.79 -7.37 -4.82
C GLU A 287 34.80 -6.25 -5.09
#